data_AF-A0A9I9DH12-F1
#
_entry.id   AF-A0A9I9DH12-F1
#
_cell.length_a   1.000
_cell.length_b   1.000
_cell.length_c   1.000
_cell.angle_alpha   90.00
_cell.angle_beta   90.00
_cell.angle_gamma   90.00
#
_symmetry.space_group_name_H-M   'P 1'
#
loop_
_entity.id
_entity.type
_entity.pdbx_description
1 polymer ?
#
loop_
_entity_poly.entity_id
_entity_poly.type
_entity_poly.pdbx_seq_one_letter_code
_entity_poly.pdbx_strand_id
1 'polypeptide(L)' 'MCLLRKLEADVEIEAPASKFHELLQKRLHHVSKASGDKVQSCELHEGDWGKVGSIISWNYFHGSIF' A
#
# COMPACT_ATOMS: atom_id res chain seq x y z
N MET A 1 18.49 -26.35 -0.92
CA MET A 1 17.36 -26.07 -1.85
C MET A 1 16.87 -24.66 -1.60
N CYS A 2 16.72 -23.83 -2.63
CA CYS A 2 16.36 -22.41 -2.48
C CYS A 2 14.94 -22.16 -3.03
N LEU A 3 14.03 -21.72 -2.15
CA LEU A 3 12.67 -21.30 -2.49
C LEU A 3 12.66 -19.80 -2.82
N LEU A 4 13.25 -19.42 -3.95
CA LEU A 4 13.18 -18.05 -4.46
C LEU A 4 12.17 -18.00 -5.60
N ARG A 5 11.11 -17.19 -5.46
CA ARG A 5 10.12 -16.91 -6.51
C ARG A 5 9.83 -15.43 -6.56
N LYS A 6 9.57 -14.91 -7.76
CA LYS A 6 9.17 -13.53 -8.03
C LYS A 6 7.83 -13.57 -8.77
N LEU A 7 6.88 -12.72 -8.37
CA LEU A 7 5.60 -12.54 -9.03
C LEU A 7 5.45 -11.05 -9.37
N GLU A 8 5.02 -10.75 -10.58
CA GLU A 8 4.83 -9.39 -11.08
C GLU A 8 3.50 -9.31 -11.83
N ALA A 9 2.86 -8.14 -11.79
CA ALA A 9 1.62 -7.85 -12.50
C ALA A 9 1.60 -6.37 -12.89
N ASP A 10 1.12 -6.10 -14.10
CA ASP A 10 0.92 -4.75 -14.63
C ASP A 10 -0.59 -4.49 -14.78
N VAL A 11 -1.03 -3.34 -14.31
CA VAL A 11 -2.43 -2.90 -14.40
C VAL A 11 -2.44 -1.46 -14.91
N GLU A 12 -3.19 -1.22 -15.98
CA GLU A 12 -3.37 0.12 -16.51
C GLU A 12 -4.26 0.94 -15.57
N ILE A 13 -3.84 2.18 -15.28
CA ILE A 13 -4.61 3.12 -14.47
C ILE A 13 -5.00 4.33 -15.30
N GLU A 14 -6.25 4.77 -15.18
CA GLU A 14 -6.72 6.00 -15.83
C GLU A 14 -6.26 7.26 -15.07
N ALA A 15 -5.89 7.10 -13.79
CA ALA A 15 -5.41 8.19 -12.95
C ALA A 15 -3.99 8.63 -13.33
N PRO A 16 -3.65 9.92 -13.21
CA PRO A 16 -2.29 10.39 -13.46
C PRO A 16 -1.26 9.69 -12.55
N ALA A 17 -0.20 9.15 -13.14
CA ALA A 17 0.85 8.41 -12.42
C ALA A 17 1.45 9.21 -11.24
N SER A 18 1.64 10.52 -11.41
CA SER A 18 2.16 11.40 -10.36
C SER A 18 1.25 11.47 -9.13
N LYS A 19 -0.06 11.46 -9.32
CA LYS A 19 -1.05 11.48 -8.23
C LYS A 19 -1.11 10.15 -7.50
N PHE A 20 -1.06 9.05 -8.26
CA PHE A 20 -1.03 7.71 -7.67
C PHE A 20 0.24 7.49 -6.85
N HIS A 21 1.40 7.90 -7.37
CA HIS A 21 2.67 7.84 -6.65
C HIS A 21 2.67 8.74 -5.40
N GLU A 22 2.13 9.98 -5.47
CA GLU A 22 2.04 10.86 -4.29
C GLU A 22 1.17 10.25 -3.19
N LEU A 23 0.06 9.60 -3.55
CA LEU A 23 -0.81 8.89 -2.61
C LEU A 23 -0.03 7.79 -1.87
N LEU A 24 0.67 6.93 -2.61
CA LEU A 24 1.45 5.81 -2.09
C LEU A 24 2.76 6.22 -1.40
N GLN A 25 3.24 7.44 -1.59
CA GLN A 25 4.44 7.90 -0.94
C GLN A 25 4.12 8.69 0.33
N LYS A 26 3.26 9.71 0.23
CA LYS A 26 3.12 10.75 1.26
C LYS A 26 1.79 10.69 2.00
N ARG A 27 0.79 10.02 1.44
CA ARG A 27 -0.60 10.08 1.93
C ARG A 27 -1.20 8.68 2.11
N LEU A 28 -0.39 7.73 2.57
CA LEU A 28 -0.81 6.34 2.78
C LEU A 28 -2.04 6.21 3.66
N HIS A 29 -2.17 7.07 4.67
CA HIS A 29 -3.34 7.12 5.56
C HIS A 29 -4.65 7.45 4.83
N HIS A 30 -4.61 7.96 3.59
CA HIS A 30 -5.80 8.13 2.76
C HIS A 30 -6.18 6.87 1.95
N VAL A 31 -5.31 5.86 1.87
CA VAL A 31 -5.60 4.61 1.15
C VAL A 31 -6.79 3.89 1.78
N SER A 32 -6.90 3.89 3.11
CA SER A 32 -8.07 3.32 3.79
C SER A 32 -9.36 4.08 3.52
N LYS A 33 -9.29 5.39 3.23
CA LYS A 33 -10.45 6.16 2.77
C LYS A 33 -10.83 5.81 1.33
N ALA A 34 -9.84 5.50 0.48
CA ALA A 34 -10.07 5.15 -0.91
C ALA A 34 -10.55 3.70 -1.10
N SER A 35 -10.06 2.76 -0.29
CA SER A 35 -10.41 1.33 -0.36
C SER A 35 -10.50 0.71 1.03
N GLY A 36 -11.45 1.22 1.83
CA GLY A 36 -11.69 0.76 3.19
C GLY A 36 -12.12 -0.72 3.28
N ASP A 37 -12.65 -1.26 2.19
CA ASP A 37 -13.02 -2.67 2.06
C ASP A 37 -11.81 -3.60 1.97
N LYS A 38 -10.65 -3.10 1.53
CA LYS A 38 -9.39 -3.85 1.44
C LYS A 38 -8.41 -3.45 2.52
N VAL A 39 -8.28 -2.16 2.79
CA VAL A 39 -7.31 -1.60 3.74
C VAL A 39 -8.07 -0.79 4.78
N GLN A 40 -8.05 -1.23 6.03
CA GLN A 40 -8.74 -0.54 7.12
C GLN A 40 -7.93 0.64 7.64
N SER A 41 -6.61 0.48 7.81
CA SER A 41 -5.74 1.54 8.30
C SER A 41 -4.30 1.38 7.87
N CYS A 42 -3.59 2.51 7.83
CA CYS A 42 -2.14 2.58 7.66
C CYS A 42 -1.61 3.47 8.77
N GLU A 43 -0.75 2.93 9.62
CA GLU A 43 -0.23 3.63 10.80
C GLU A 43 1.30 3.74 10.68
N LEU A 44 1.83 4.95 10.95
CA LEU A 44 3.26 5.18 10.97
C LEU A 44 3.81 4.70 12.32
N HIS A 45 4.70 3.71 12.28
CA HIS A 45 5.36 3.18 13.47
C HIS A 45 6.68 3.89 13.75
N GLU A 46 7.49 4.09 12.71
CA GLU A 46 8.80 4.74 12.82
C GLU A 46 9.10 5.59 11.59
N GLY A 47 9.84 6.69 11.79
CA GLY A 47 10.26 7.60 10.72
C GLY A 47 9.19 8.63 10.35
N ASP A 48 9.11 8.96 9.06
CA ASP A 48 8.26 10.04 8.51
C ASP A 48 7.60 9.60 7.21
N TRP A 49 6.33 9.95 7.02
CA TRP A 49 5.61 9.61 5.80
C TRP A 49 6.38 9.98 4.52
N GLY A 50 6.60 8.99 3.66
CA GLY A 50 7.26 9.18 2.36
C GLY A 50 8.78 9.34 2.42
N LYS A 51 9.42 9.06 3.56
CA LYS A 51 10.87 8.98 3.69
C LYS A 51 11.36 7.53 3.65
N VAL A 52 12.49 7.33 2.98
CA VAL A 52 13.21 6.05 2.98
C VAL A 52 13.59 5.71 4.42
N GLY A 53 13.36 4.45 4.82
CA GLY A 53 13.61 3.98 6.18
C GLY A 53 12.40 4.05 7.12
N SER A 54 11.25 4.54 6.65
CA SER A 54 10.04 4.57 7.49
C SER A 54 9.36 3.21 7.59
N ILE A 55 8.81 2.92 8.76
CA ILE A 55 8.11 1.67 9.06
C ILE A 55 6.62 1.98 9.20
N ILE A 56 5.81 1.28 8.41
CA ILE A 56 4.37 1.52 8.31
C ILE A 56 3.66 0.19 8.51
N SER A 57 2.74 0.15 9.46
CA SER A 57 1.85 -1.00 9.65
C SER A 57 0.59 -0.83 8.85
N TRP A 58 0.24 -1.88 8.12
CA TRP A 58 -0.96 -1.95 7.30
C TRP A 58 -1.95 -2.92 7.92
N ASN A 59 -3.14 -2.43 8.24
CA ASN A 59 -4.27 -3.27 8.60
C ASN A 59 -5.13 -3.47 7.35
N TYR A 60 -5.19 -4.70 6.83
CA TYR A 60 -5.87 -5.02 5.60
C TYR A 60 -6.61 -6.36 5.69
N PHE A 61 -7.63 -6.51 4.86
CA PHE A 61 -8.33 -7.77 4.65
C PHE A 61 -7.84 -8.41 3.35
N HIS A 62 -7.53 -9.70 3.40
CA HIS A 62 -7.20 -10.48 2.22
C HIS A 62 -8.00 -11.77 2.22
N GLY A 63 -8.94 -11.88 1.27
CA GLY A 63 -9.80 -13.05 1.11
C GLY A 63 -10.68 -13.28 2.34
N SER A 64 -11.94 -12.88 2.26
CA SER A 64 -12.98 -13.58 3.03
C SER A 64 -13.01 -15.02 2.53
N ILE A 65 -12.27 -15.90 3.20
CA ILE A 65 -12.56 -17.33 3.13
C ILE A 65 -13.94 -17.45 3.78
N PHE A 66 -14.89 -17.95 2.98
CA PHE A 66 -16.31 -18.11 3.27
C PHE A 66 -16.65 -18.51 4.71
#